data_AF-A0A244ELI0-F1
#
_entry.id   AF-A0A244ELI0-F1
#
_cell.length_a   1.000
_cell.length_b   1.000
_cell.length_c   1.000
_cell.angle_alpha   90.00
_cell.angle_beta   90.00
_cell.angle_gamma   90.00
#
_symmetry.space_group_name_H-M   'P 1'
#
loop_
_entity.id
_entity.type
_entity.pdbx_description
1 polymer ?
#
loop_
_entity_poly.entity_id
_entity_poly.type
_entity_poly.pdbx_seq_one_letter_code
_entity_poly.pdbx_strand_id
1 'polypeptide(L)'
;MLAQNLLELLEPLAAIEHDRWAHWQKYLHSQCSKNDDGSLTIPRELVYRWERQMETPYLELSEKEKDSDKEQVMRYLNFIIKQTKLDS
;
A
#
# COMPACT_ATOMS: atom_id res chain seq x y z
N MET A 1 -1.33 -6.52 -29.17
CA MET A 1 -2.28 -5.42 -28.85
C MET A 1 -2.61 -5.41 -27.36
N LEU A 2 -3.23 -6.43 -26.77
CA LEU A 2 -3.48 -6.49 -25.31
C LEU A 2 -2.26 -6.19 -24.42
N ALA A 3 -1.10 -6.81 -24.70
CA ALA A 3 0.13 -6.57 -23.92
C ALA A 3 0.66 -5.12 -24.06
N GLN A 4 0.46 -4.49 -25.22
CA GLN A 4 0.88 -3.10 -25.45
C GLN A 4 -0.03 -2.13 -24.68
N ASN A 5 -1.34 -2.38 -24.68
CA ASN A 5 -2.33 -1.59 -23.93
C ASN A 5 -2.11 -1.71 -22.41
N LEU A 6 -1.65 -2.87 -21.92
CA LEU A 6 -1.31 -3.02 -20.49
C LEU A 6 -0.05 -2.24 -20.09
N LEU A 7 0.92 -2.07 -21.01
CA LEU A 7 2.12 -1.26 -20.74
C LEU A 7 1.79 0.23 -20.61
N GLU A 8 0.74 0.71 -21.28
CA GLU A 8 0.27 2.10 -21.14
C GLU A 8 -0.30 2.39 -19.74
N LEU A 9 -0.69 1.35 -18.99
CA LEU A 9 -1.12 1.49 -17.60
C LEU A 9 0.04 1.67 -16.63
N LEU A 10 1.29 1.42 -17.04
CA LEU A 10 2.43 1.38 -16.13
C LEU A 10 2.63 2.69 -15.38
N GLU A 11 2.69 3.82 -16.09
CA GLU A 11 2.90 5.14 -15.48
C GLU A 11 1.74 5.56 -14.55
N PRO A 12 0.46 5.47 -14.96
CA PRO A 12 -0.65 5.72 -14.04
C PRO A 12 -0.69 4.80 -12.81
N LEU A 13 -0.38 3.51 -12.98
CA LEU A 13 -0.33 2.57 -11.86
C LEU A 13 0.85 2.85 -10.92
N ALA A 14 2.01 3.24 -11.46
CA ALA A 14 3.17 3.65 -10.69
C ALA A 14 2.87 4.92 -9.86
N ALA A 15 2.13 5.88 -10.42
CA ALA A 15 1.68 7.06 -9.68
C ALA A 15 0.78 6.67 -8.49
N ILE A 16 -0.18 5.76 -8.69
CA ILE A 16 -1.05 5.28 -7.59
C ILE A 16 -0.23 4.53 -6.53
N GLU A 17 0.73 3.71 -6.93
CA GLU A 17 1.60 2.99 -5.98
C GLU A 17 2.50 3.96 -5.19
N HIS A 18 3.01 5.01 -5.83
CA HIS A 18 3.77 6.06 -5.15
C HIS A 18 2.92 6.78 -4.10
N ASP A 19 1.68 7.15 -4.43
CA ASP A 19 0.75 7.78 -3.49
C ASP A 19 0.44 6.86 -2.30
N ARG A 20 0.27 5.56 -2.54
CA ARG A 20 0.09 4.54 -1.50
C ARG A 20 1.32 4.44 -0.59
N TRP A 21 2.52 4.36 -1.16
CA TRP A 21 3.76 4.36 -0.39
C TRP A 21 3.89 5.63 0.47
N ALA A 22 3.66 6.80 -0.13
CA ALA A 22 3.75 8.09 0.57
C ALA A 22 2.73 8.18 1.72
N HIS A 23 1.52 7.64 1.54
CA HIS A 23 0.53 7.55 2.61
C HIS A 23 1.00 6.68 3.77
N TRP A 24 1.52 5.48 3.48
CA TRP A 24 2.05 4.59 4.51
C TRP A 24 3.25 5.18 5.25
N GLN A 25 4.16 5.84 4.54
CA GLN A 25 5.28 6.54 5.15
C GLN A 25 4.81 7.64 6.11
N LYS A 26 3.85 8.47 5.69
CA LYS A 26 3.26 9.51 6.55
C LYS A 26 2.59 8.91 7.78
N TYR A 27 1.84 7.81 7.61
CA TYR A 27 1.21 7.12 8.73
C TYR A 27 2.27 6.58 9.71
N LEU A 28 3.26 5.83 9.24
CA LEU A 28 4.35 5.32 10.07
C LEU A 28 5.06 6.45 10.82
N HIS A 29 5.44 7.51 10.12
CA HIS A 29 6.12 8.68 10.72
C HIS A 29 5.25 9.35 11.78
N SER A 30 3.93 9.44 11.57
CA SER A 30 3.00 9.99 12.56
C SER A 30 2.86 9.15 13.83
N GLN A 31 3.23 7.87 13.78
CA GLN A 31 3.28 6.99 14.95
C GLN A 31 4.62 7.05 15.68
N CYS A 32 5.64 7.69 15.09
CA CYS A 32 6.98 7.74 15.65
C CYS A 32 7.16 8.93 16.59
N SER A 33 8.06 8.79 17.57
CA SER A 33 8.62 9.92 18.30
C SER A 33 9.80 10.49 17.52
N LYS A 34 9.83 11.81 17.32
CA LYS A 34 10.95 12.50 16.67
C LYS A 34 12.03 12.83 17.70
N ASN A 35 13.26 12.40 17.41
CA ASN A 35 14.44 12.64 18.24
C ASN A 35 15.08 14.00 17.89
N ASP A 36 15.99 14.48 18.74
CA ASP A 36 16.66 15.78 18.58
C ASP A 36 17.51 15.89 17.30
N ASP A 37 18.08 14.77 16.84
CA ASP A 37 18.85 14.67 15.61
C ASP A 37 17.97 14.56 14.35
N GLY A 38 16.65 14.57 14.51
CA GLY A 38 15.66 14.43 13.45
C GLY A 38 15.34 12.99 13.07
N SER A 39 15.98 12.00 13.69
CA SER A 39 15.61 10.58 13.53
C SER A 39 14.25 10.28 14.16
N LEU A 40 13.68 9.13 13.80
CA LEU A 40 12.39 8.67 14.30
C LEU A 40 12.56 7.38 15.10
N THR A 41 11.97 7.38 16.30
CA THR A 41 11.85 6.19 17.15
C THR A 41 10.45 5.60 16.99
N ILE A 42 10.37 4.38 16.47
CA ILE A 42 9.12 3.63 16.38
C ILE A 42 8.82 3.00 17.76
N PRO A 43 7.60 3.16 18.30
CA PRO A 43 7.18 2.47 19.50
C PRO A 43 7.29 0.94 19.37
N ARG A 44 7.79 0.27 20.41
CA ARG A 44 8.09 -1.17 20.40
C ARG A 44 6.88 -2.03 20.01
N GLU A 45 5.70 -1.67 20.50
CA GLU A 45 4.46 -2.38 20.22
C GLU A 45 4.07 -2.33 18.74
N LEU A 46 4.39 -1.24 18.05
CA LEU A 46 4.16 -1.10 16.61
C LEU A 46 5.19 -1.86 15.81
N VAL A 47 6.47 -1.87 16.24
CA VAL A 47 7.50 -2.74 15.66
C VAL A 47 7.04 -4.19 15.69
N TYR A 48 6.70 -4.72 16.88
CA TYR A 48 6.24 -6.09 17.04
C TYR A 48 5.00 -6.40 16.19
N ARG A 49 4.03 -5.48 16.18
CA ARG A 49 2.80 -5.66 15.39
C ARG A 49 3.11 -5.75 13.90
N TRP A 50 3.89 -4.81 13.35
CA TRP A 50 4.18 -4.75 11.93
C TRP A 50 5.10 -5.89 11.49
N GLU A 51 6.09 -6.28 12.30
CA GLU A 51 6.92 -7.46 12.04
C GLU A 51 6.07 -8.72 11.94
N ARG A 52 5.21 -8.97 12.93
CA ARG A 52 4.27 -10.10 12.89
C ARG A 52 3.40 -10.08 11.62
N GLN A 53 2.86 -8.92 11.26
CA GLN A 53 2.02 -8.78 10.06
C GLN A 53 2.80 -9.08 8.77
N MET A 54 4.03 -8.59 8.65
CA MET A 54 4.90 -8.83 7.48
C MET A 54 5.32 -10.29 7.35
N GLU A 55 5.53 -10.98 8.46
CA GLU A 55 5.92 -12.40 8.49
C GLU A 55 4.75 -13.37 8.32
N THR A 56 3.51 -12.91 8.56
CA THR A 56 2.31 -13.75 8.45
C THR A 56 1.82 -13.81 7.00
N PRO A 57 1.71 -15.00 6.38
CA PRO A 57 1.12 -15.14 5.04
C PRO A 57 -0.28 -14.53 4.97
N TYR A 58 -0.65 -13.91 3.85
CA TYR A 58 -1.96 -13.25 3.69
C TYR A 58 -3.16 -14.13 4.10
N LEU A 59 -3.13 -15.43 3.77
CA LEU A 59 -4.21 -16.36 4.11
C LEU A 59 -4.39 -16.55 5.62
N GLU A 60 -3.33 -16.34 6.39
CA GLU A 60 -3.26 -16.49 7.85
C GLU A 60 -3.46 -15.17 8.60
N LEU A 61 -3.55 -14.04 7.89
CA LEU A 61 -3.92 -12.76 8.49
C LEU A 61 -5.35 -12.80 9.03
N SER A 62 -5.60 -12.00 10.06
CA SER A 62 -6.98 -11.76 10.52
C SER A 62 -7.80 -11.04 9.45
N GLU A 63 -9.12 -11.20 9.44
CA GLU A 63 -9.97 -10.53 8.45
C GLU A 63 -9.82 -9.00 8.47
N LYS A 64 -9.62 -8.42 9.66
CA LYS A 64 -9.36 -6.97 9.80
C LYS A 64 -8.07 -6.53 9.11
N GLU A 65 -7.04 -7.37 9.14
CA GLU A 65 -5.76 -7.09 8.48
C GLU A 65 -5.90 -7.24 6.98
N LYS A 66 -6.56 -8.31 6.53
CA LYS A 66 -6.89 -8.50 5.11
C LYS A 66 -7.74 -7.35 4.56
N ASP A 67 -8.68 -6.82 5.34
CA ASP A 67 -9.54 -5.72 4.90
C ASP A 67 -8.75 -4.44 4.64
N SER A 68 -7.70 -4.18 5.43
CA SER A 68 -6.74 -3.10 5.14
C SER A 68 -6.03 -3.33 3.82
N ASP A 69 -5.56 -4.54 3.55
CA ASP A 69 -4.91 -4.87 2.27
C ASP A 69 -5.89 -4.72 1.09
N LYS A 70 -7.11 -5.25 1.22
CA LYS A 70 -8.17 -5.12 0.22
C LYS A 70 -8.49 -3.65 -0.07
N GLU A 71 -8.56 -2.79 0.95
CA GLU A 71 -8.80 -1.35 0.75
C GLU A 71 -7.69 -0.72 -0.12
N GLN A 72 -6.43 -1.08 0.12
CA GLN A 72 -5.32 -0.61 -0.70
C GLN A 72 -5.41 -1.14 -2.14
N VAL A 73 -5.77 -2.42 -2.34
CA VAL A 73 -5.98 -3.01 -3.67
C VAL A 73 -7.07 -2.29 -4.45
N MET A 74 -8.19 -1.96 -3.79
CA MET A 74 -9.33 -1.32 -4.43
C MET A 74 -9.00 0.06 -5.04
N ARG A 75 -7.97 0.75 -4.53
CA ARG A 75 -7.55 2.07 -5.03
C ARG A 75 -7.05 2.01 -6.47
N TYR A 76 -6.28 0.98 -6.84
CA TYR A 76 -5.82 0.80 -8.22
C TYR A 76 -6.67 -0.18 -9.03
N LEU A 77 -7.35 -1.15 -8.40
CA LEU A 77 -8.25 -2.06 -9.12
C LEU A 77 -9.39 -1.30 -9.81
N ASN A 78 -9.96 -0.29 -9.13
CA ASN A 78 -10.97 0.57 -9.72
C ASN A 78 -10.44 1.36 -10.93
N PHE A 79 -9.16 1.76 -10.91
CA PHE A 79 -8.52 2.44 -12.03
C PHE A 79 -8.38 1.49 -13.23
N ILE A 80 -7.89 0.27 -13.00
CA ILE A 80 -7.75 -0.77 -14.04
C ILE A 80 -9.10 -1.09 -14.67
N ILE A 81 -10.15 -1.33 -13.86
CA ILE A 81 -11.50 -1.65 -14.36
C ILE A 81 -12.06 -0.51 -15.22
N LYS A 82 -11.82 0.75 -14.86
CA LYS A 82 -12.26 1.89 -15.66
C LYS A 82 -11.56 1.91 -17.01
N GLN A 83 -10.25 1.72 -17.03
CA GLN A 83 -9.48 1.79 -18.27
C GLN A 83 -9.82 0.64 -19.22
N THR A 84 -10.01 -0.58 -18.71
CA THR A 84 -10.39 -1.73 -19.56
C THR A 84 -11.82 -1.66 -20.10
N LYS A 85 -12.74 -0.99 -19.40
CA LYS A 85 -14.13 -0.77 -19.87
C LYS A 85 -14.26 0.37 -20.88
N LEU A 86 -13.32 1.32 -20.89
CA LEU A 86 -13.29 2.40 -21.89
C LEU A 86 -12.77 1.91 -23.25
N ASP A 87 -12.03 0.79 -23.25
CA ASP A 87 -11.47 0.15 -24.44
C ASP A 87 -12.39 -0.95 -25.04
N SER A 88 -13.57 -1.21 -24.44
CA SER A 88 -14.56 -2.24 -24.85
C SER A 88 -15.79 -1.63 -25.52
#